data_AF-A0A0D6AWB0-F1
#
_entry.id   AF-A0A0D6AWB0-F1
#
_cell.length_a   1.000
_cell.length_b   1.000
_cell.length_c   1.000
_cell.angle_alpha   90.00
_cell.angle_beta   90.00
_cell.angle_gamma   90.00
#
_symmetry.space_group_name_H-M   'P 1'
#
loop_
_entity.id
_entity.type
_entity.pdbx_description
1 polymer ?
#
loop_
_entity_poly.entity_id
_entity_poly.type
_entity_poly.pdbx_seq_one_letter_code
_entity_poly.pdbx_strand_id
1 'polypeptide(L)'
;MTELFAILETGENLTKTCYQVLFYCIKILDYENRVVLNKSKCAKEIKVSPRLVYESVSTLIKQGFLIPSKEKIGNIQVYHFNPTMIYVGEGKKQSEITSNILMGEF
;
A
#
# COMPACT_ATOMS: atom_id res chain seq x y z
N MET A 1 9.43 -18.60 12.19
CA MET A 1 8.92 -17.23 11.97
C MET A 1 9.79 -16.57 10.90
N THR A 2 9.65 -16.99 9.64
CA THR A 2 10.67 -16.67 8.62
C THR A 2 10.11 -16.31 7.24
N GLU A 3 8.80 -16.07 7.13
CA GLU A 3 8.14 -15.96 5.82
C GLU A 3 7.26 -14.72 5.71
N LEU A 4 7.85 -13.53 5.90
CA LEU A 4 7.19 -12.26 5.60
C LEU A 4 7.98 -11.36 4.63
N PHE A 5 9.04 -11.87 4.00
CA PHE A 5 10.00 -11.05 3.24
C PHE A 5 9.86 -11.13 1.70
N ALA A 6 8.88 -11.84 1.16
CA ALA A 6 8.74 -12.02 -0.30
C ALA A 6 8.09 -10.82 -1.05
N ILE A 7 7.81 -9.69 -0.38
CA ILE A 7 7.22 -8.49 -1.01
C ILE A 7 8.30 -7.56 -1.61
N LEU A 8 9.60 -7.94 -1.56
CA LEU A 8 10.74 -7.05 -1.82
C LEU A 8 11.38 -7.15 -3.23
N GLU A 9 10.77 -7.81 -4.21
CA GLU A 9 11.33 -7.89 -5.59
C GLU A 9 10.86 -6.77 -6.54
N THR A 10 10.16 -5.74 -6.06
CA THR A 10 10.10 -4.44 -6.74
C THR A 10 11.29 -3.62 -6.25
N GLY A 11 12.30 -3.39 -7.09
CA GLY A 11 13.64 -2.87 -6.75
C GLY A 11 13.77 -1.49 -6.08
N GLU A 12 12.81 -1.04 -5.27
CA GLU A 12 12.98 0.06 -4.31
C GLU A 12 12.74 -0.44 -2.88
N ASN A 13 13.82 -0.46 -2.08
CA ASN A 13 13.74 -0.74 -0.65
C ASN A 13 12.84 0.29 0.04
N LEU A 14 11.62 -0.11 0.41
CA LEU A 14 10.76 0.70 1.27
C LEU A 14 11.51 1.02 2.57
N THR A 15 11.49 2.28 2.97
CA THR A 15 12.07 2.67 4.25
C THR A 15 11.28 2.03 5.40
N LYS A 16 11.90 1.95 6.60
CA LYS A 16 11.21 1.51 7.82
C LYS A 16 9.88 2.25 8.03
N THR A 17 9.86 3.56 7.76
CA THR A 17 8.65 4.37 7.92
C THR A 17 7.58 4.02 6.88
N CYS A 18 7.98 3.71 5.64
CA CYS A 18 7.05 3.22 4.62
C CYS A 18 6.35 1.93 5.07
N TYR A 19 7.11 0.98 5.64
CA TYR A 19 6.53 -0.24 6.20
C TYR A 19 5.59 0.03 7.38
N GLN A 20 5.95 0.94 8.28
CA GLN A 20 5.08 1.32 9.40
C GLN A 20 3.76 1.92 8.92
N VAL A 21 3.81 2.79 7.91
CA VAL A 21 2.60 3.37 7.29
C VAL A 21 1.80 2.30 6.55
N LEU A 22 2.45 1.39 5.83
CA LEU A 22 1.81 0.29 5.12
C LEU A 22 1.05 -0.63 6.08
N PHE A 23 1.69 -1.07 7.17
CA PHE A 23 1.03 -1.89 8.19
C PHE A 23 -0.09 -1.15 8.91
N TYR A 24 0.06 0.16 9.14
CA TYR A 24 -1.03 0.97 9.64
C TYR A 24 -2.23 0.97 8.67
N CYS A 25 -2.00 1.11 7.36
CA CYS A 25 -3.06 1.04 6.36
C CYS A 25 -3.76 -0.33 6.35
N ILE A 26 -3.02 -1.43 6.45
CA ILE A 26 -3.58 -2.79 6.53
C ILE A 26 -4.45 -2.95 7.77
N LYS A 27 -4.03 -2.41 8.92
CA LYS A 27 -4.80 -2.45 10.18
C LYS A 27 -6.16 -1.75 10.08
N ILE A 28 -6.30 -0.75 9.21
CA ILE A 28 -7.53 0.04 9.05
C ILE A 28 -8.27 -0.27 7.73
N LEU A 29 -7.89 -1.34 7.05
CA LEU A 29 -8.50 -1.79 5.81
C LEU A 29 -9.93 -2.28 6.08
N ASP A 30 -10.88 -1.89 5.24
CA ASP A 30 -12.25 -2.42 5.29
C ASP A 30 -12.46 -3.59 4.32
N TYR A 31 -13.69 -4.11 4.29
CA TYR A 31 -14.08 -5.25 3.46
C TYR A 31 -14.05 -4.95 1.94
N GLU A 32 -13.99 -3.68 1.53
CA GLU A 32 -13.89 -3.24 0.12
C GLU A 32 -12.45 -2.84 -0.26
N ASN A 33 -11.47 -3.24 0.56
CA ASN A 33 -10.06 -2.84 0.44
C ASN A 33 -9.86 -1.31 0.51
N ARG A 34 -10.77 -0.57 1.15
CA ARG A 34 -10.63 0.88 1.34
C ARG A 34 -9.82 1.20 2.59
N VAL A 35 -9.05 2.26 2.48
CA VAL A 35 -8.20 2.82 3.53
C VAL A 35 -8.55 4.29 3.69
N VAL A 36 -9.25 4.61 4.78
CA VAL A 36 -9.58 6.00 5.16
C VAL A 36 -8.43 6.56 6.01
N LEU A 37 -7.38 7.04 5.34
CA LEU A 37 -6.13 7.40 6.01
C LEU A 37 -6.10 8.85 6.54
N ASN A 38 -6.38 9.00 7.84
CA ASN A 38 -6.03 10.22 8.56
C ASN A 38 -4.52 10.25 8.87
N LYS A 39 -3.75 10.99 8.07
CA LYS A 39 -2.28 11.05 8.16
C LYS A 39 -1.78 11.60 9.51
N SER A 40 -2.48 12.57 10.08
CA SER A 40 -2.13 13.14 11.39
C SER A 40 -2.35 12.14 12.52
N LYS A 41 -3.42 11.34 12.46
CA LYS A 41 -3.67 10.25 13.41
C LYS A 41 -2.62 9.13 13.24
N CYS A 42 -2.36 8.73 12.00
CA CYS A 42 -1.31 7.76 11.66
C CYS A 42 0.03 8.18 12.28
N ALA A 43 0.49 9.41 12.02
CA ALA A 43 1.75 9.94 12.54
C ALA A 43 1.87 9.82 14.07
N LYS A 44 0.79 10.11 14.80
CA LYS A 44 0.73 9.97 16.26
C LYS A 44 0.80 8.50 16.71
N GLU A 45 0.05 7.60 16.06
CA GLU A 45 0.01 6.18 16.43
C GLU A 45 1.35 5.47 16.17
N ILE A 46 1.99 5.72 15.03
CA ILE A 46 3.29 5.11 14.70
C ILE A 46 4.49 5.90 15.22
N LYS A 47 4.26 7.01 15.93
CA LYS A 47 5.27 7.88 16.56
C LYS A 47 6.33 8.41 15.59
N VAL A 48 5.90 8.93 14.43
CA VAL A 48 6.77 9.58 13.44
C VAL A 48 6.26 10.96 13.08
N SER A 49 7.09 11.78 12.42
CA SER A 49 6.67 13.12 12.01
C SER A 49 5.57 13.05 10.92
N PRO A 50 4.61 13.98 10.90
CA PRO A 50 3.59 14.03 9.84
C PRO A 50 4.21 14.05 8.45
N ARG A 51 5.29 14.84 8.26
CA ARG A 51 6.03 14.92 6.98
C ARG A 51 6.44 13.55 6.47
N LEU A 52 7.03 12.70 7.31
CA LEU A 52 7.45 11.36 6.90
C LEU A 52 6.27 10.46 6.52
N VAL A 53 5.10 10.66 7.14
CA VAL A 53 3.87 9.96 6.72
C VAL A 53 3.44 10.41 5.33
N TYR A 54 3.45 11.71 5.04
CA TYR A 54 3.12 12.22 3.69
C TYR A 54 4.09 11.67 2.62
N GLU A 55 5.39 11.71 2.90
CA GLU A 55 6.42 11.16 2.02
C GLU A 55 6.22 9.64 1.81
N SER A 56 6.00 8.89 2.90
CA SER A 56 5.75 7.45 2.84
C SER A 56 4.51 7.10 2.03
N VAL A 57 3.39 7.82 2.23
CA VAL A 57 2.17 7.63 1.43
C VAL A 57 2.43 7.89 -0.05
N SER A 58 3.18 8.94 -0.38
CA SER A 58 3.57 9.23 -1.77
C SER A 58 4.39 8.09 -2.37
N THR A 59 5.37 7.56 -1.63
CA THR A 59 6.16 6.39 -2.05
C THR A 59 5.29 5.15 -2.24
N LEU A 60 4.39 4.84 -1.30
CA LEU A 60 3.49 3.69 -1.42
C LEU A 60 2.54 3.79 -2.62
N ILE A 61 2.13 5.00 -3.01
CA ILE A 61 1.35 5.21 -4.24
C ILE A 61 2.22 4.99 -5.48
N LYS A 62 3.43 5.56 -5.52
CA LYS A 62 4.36 5.38 -6.64
C LYS A 62 4.75 3.93 -6.85
N GLN A 63 4.94 3.20 -5.76
CA GLN A 63 5.25 1.77 -5.75
C GLN A 63 4.02 0.87 -5.95
N GLY A 64 2.83 1.45 -6.14
CA GLY A 64 1.63 0.71 -6.49
C GLY A 64 0.95 -0.03 -5.34
N PHE A 65 1.37 0.16 -4.08
CA PHE A 65 0.70 -0.42 -2.91
C PHE A 65 -0.65 0.24 -2.63
N LEU A 66 -0.74 1.55 -2.83
CA LEU A 66 -1.95 2.35 -2.59
C LEU A 66 -2.42 3.04 -3.87
N ILE A 67 -3.71 2.96 -4.14
CA ILE A 67 -4.37 3.63 -5.27
C ILE A 67 -5.22 4.77 -4.70
N PRO A 68 -4.94 6.04 -5.03
CA PRO A 68 -5.76 7.15 -4.56
C PRO A 68 -7.18 7.07 -5.15
N SER A 69 -8.20 7.13 -4.30
CA SER A 69 -9.60 7.19 -4.72
C SER A 69 -9.99 8.62 -5.10
N LYS A 70 -11.04 8.78 -5.92
CA LYS A 70 -11.70 10.09 -6.08
C LYS A 70 -12.56 10.46 -4.85
N GLU A 71 -12.88 9.47 -4.03
CA GLU A 71 -13.69 9.63 -2.82
C GLU A 71 -12.94 10.38 -1.71
N LYS A 72 -13.67 11.21 -0.98
CA LYS A 72 -13.21 11.86 0.25
C LYS A 72 -14.29 11.75 1.33
N ILE A 73 -13.86 11.48 2.57
CA ILE A 73 -14.73 11.50 3.74
C ILE A 73 -14.38 12.76 4.53
N GLY A 74 -15.20 13.80 4.36
CA GLY A 74 -14.85 15.16 4.78
C GLY A 74 -13.56 15.63 4.12
N ASN A 75 -12.55 15.98 4.93
CA ASN A 75 -11.22 16.39 4.43
C ASN A 75 -10.21 15.24 4.32
N ILE A 76 -10.64 13.99 4.52
CA ILE A 76 -9.76 12.82 4.50
C ILE A 76 -9.81 12.16 3.12
N GLN A 77 -8.64 11.96 2.53
CA GLN A 77 -8.46 11.24 1.27
C GLN A 77 -8.63 9.73 1.51
N VAL A 78 -9.47 9.09 0.68
CA VAL A 78 -9.62 7.64 0.66
C VAL A 78 -8.62 7.04 -0.34
N TYR A 79 -8.07 5.87 0.02
CA TYR A 79 -7.19 5.07 -0.83
C TYR A 79 -7.76 3.66 -0.93
N HIS A 80 -7.41 2.93 -2.00
CA HIS A 80 -7.61 1.50 -2.09
C HIS A 80 -6.27 0.79 -1.99
N PHE A 81 -6.24 -0.33 -1.30
CA PHE A 81 -5.07 -1.20 -1.32
C PHE A 81 -5.04 -1.96 -2.64
N ASN A 82 -3.86 -2.07 -3.26
CA ASN A 82 -3.71 -2.84 -4.49
C ASN A 82 -3.55 -4.34 -4.17
N PRO A 83 -4.52 -5.21 -4.49
CA PRO A 83 -4.46 -6.63 -4.16
C PRO A 83 -3.34 -7.36 -4.92
N THR A 84 -2.96 -6.87 -6.11
CA THR A 84 -1.89 -7.47 -6.93
C THR A 84 -0.50 -7.36 -6.31
N MET A 85 -0.33 -6.52 -5.27
CA MET A 85 0.92 -6.37 -4.54
C MET A 85 1.01 -7.28 -3.31
N ILE A 86 -0.12 -7.82 -2.83
CA ILE A 86 -0.15 -8.67 -1.61
C ILE A 86 -0.04 -10.15 -1.98
N TYR A 87 -0.57 -10.56 -3.13
CA TYR A 87 -0.57 -11.95 -3.55
C TYR A 87 0.26 -12.16 -4.82
N VAL A 88 1.49 -12.60 -4.62
CA VAL A 88 2.25 -13.31 -5.64
C VAL A 88 2.33 -14.74 -5.13
N GLY A 89 1.38 -15.59 -5.52
CA GLY A 89 1.40 -17.00 -5.16
C GLY A 89 2.76 -17.62 -5.50
N GLU A 90 3.15 -18.66 -4.77
CA GLU A 90 4.42 -19.37 -4.98
C GLU A 90 4.64 -19.66 -6.48
N GLY A 91 5.57 -18.93 -7.11
CA GLY A 91 6.11 -19.31 -8.41
C GLY A 91 5.71 -18.50 -9.66
N LYS A 92 5.15 -17.28 -9.58
CA LYS A 92 5.04 -16.42 -10.79
C LYS A 92 5.64 -15.04 -10.59
N LYS A 93 6.49 -14.62 -11.55
CA LYS A 93 7.09 -13.28 -11.54
C LYS A 93 6.00 -12.23 -11.78
N GLN A 94 6.09 -11.11 -11.04
CA GLN A 94 5.21 -9.93 -11.16
C GLN A 94 4.95 -9.51 -12.63
N SER A 95 5.94 -9.70 -13.51
CA SER A 95 5.90 -9.37 -14.94
C SER A 95 4.87 -10.16 -15.75
N GLU A 96 4.39 -11.32 -15.28
CA GLU A 96 3.42 -12.15 -16.00
C GLU A 96 1.97 -11.76 -15.69
N ILE A 97 1.71 -11.16 -14.53
CA ILE A 97 0.36 -10.79 -14.08
C ILE A 97 -0.07 -9.46 -14.71
N THR A 98 0.85 -8.48 -14.80
CA THR A 98 0.56 -7.17 -15.41
C THR A 98 0.20 -7.27 -16.90
N SER A 99 0.75 -8.25 -17.63
CA SER A 99 0.39 -8.51 -19.02
C SER A 99 -1.04 -9.03 -19.20
N ASN A 100 -1.55 -9.85 -18.28
CA ASN A 100 -2.89 -10.44 -18.43
C ASN A 100 -4.01 -9.46 -18.03
N ILE A 101 -3.78 -8.63 -17.02
CA ILE A 101 -4.75 -7.62 -16.57
C ILE A 101 -4.89 -6.49 -17.61
N LEU A 102 -3.80 -6.08 -18.27
CA LEU A 102 -3.84 -5.07 -19.33
C LEU A 102 -4.47 -5.58 -20.64
N MET A 103 -4.52 -6.90 -20.85
CA MET A 103 -5.10 -7.53 -22.03
C MET A 103 -6.57 -7.94 -21.85
N GLY A 104 -7.15 -7.73 -20.67
CA GLY A 104 -8.59 -7.92 -20.42
C GLY A 104 -9.07 -9.38 -20.48
N GLU A 105 -8.18 -10.35 -20.27
CA GLU A 105 -8.57 -11.76 -20.23
C GLU A 105 -8.84 -12.17 -18.77
N PHE A 106 -10.13 -12.31 -18.44
CA PHE A 106 -10.64 -13.06 -17.28
C PHE A 106 -11.31 -14.34 -17.78
#